data_AF-A0A2G6LX06-F1
#
_entry.id   AF-A0A2G6LX06-F1
#
_cell.length_a   1.000
_cell.length_b   1.000
_cell.length_c   1.000
_cell.angle_alpha   90.00
_cell.angle_beta   90.00
_cell.angle_gamma   90.00
#
_symmetry.space_group_name_H-M   'P 1'
#
loop_
_entity.id
_entity.type
_entity.pdbx_description
1 polymer ?
#
loop_
_entity_poly.entity_id
_entity_poly.type
_entity_poly.pdbx_seq_one_letter_code
_entity_poly.pdbx_strand_id
1 'polypeptide(L)'
;MGMTIPAELASNVVWFCSKTDVAAEEKIIRKGTHGNELYIITSGEFRVHDKSAGEDYVLALLKRGDIFGEMSFIDGSLRSASVTAAVPGSVLIMGREEYSAMLKKEPEIAVAFMRFLSGVVCRRLRTANDALLQVTFGSQEKDDEDQILKNAIASMHEAVRIELEGS
;
A
#
# COMPACT_ATOMS: atom_id res chain seq x y z
N MET A 1 9.35 -7.93 -0.84
CA MET A 1 10.64 -7.57 -1.48
C MET A 1 10.41 -6.30 -2.29
N GLY A 2 11.25 -5.27 -2.09
CA GLY A 2 10.88 -3.84 -2.14
C GLY A 2 10.24 -3.32 -3.42
N MET A 3 9.32 -2.35 -3.28
CA MET A 3 8.73 -1.56 -4.38
C MET A 3 9.74 -0.52 -4.92
N THR A 4 11.03 -0.85 -4.88
CA THR A 4 12.14 0.04 -5.18
C THR A 4 12.40 0.04 -6.68
N ILE A 5 12.67 1.22 -7.23
CA ILE A 5 13.05 1.37 -8.63
C ILE A 5 14.30 0.50 -8.91
N PRO A 6 14.29 -0.33 -9.97
CA PRO A 6 15.47 -1.08 -10.40
C PRO A 6 16.68 -0.18 -10.60
N ALA A 7 17.87 -0.66 -10.21
CA ALA A 7 19.09 0.15 -10.24
C ALA A 7 19.42 0.65 -11.66
N GLU A 8 19.10 -0.14 -12.69
CA GLU A 8 19.35 0.24 -14.09
C GLU A 8 18.47 1.42 -14.55
N LEU A 9 17.31 1.62 -13.92
CA LEU A 9 16.39 2.72 -14.24
C LEU A 9 16.65 3.96 -13.39
N ALA A 10 17.22 3.80 -12.19
CA ALA A 10 17.27 4.83 -11.17
C ALA A 10 17.92 6.14 -11.67
N SER A 11 19.13 6.08 -12.23
CA SER A 11 19.86 7.29 -12.66
C SER A 11 19.11 8.07 -13.74
N ASN A 12 18.54 7.37 -14.72
CA ASN A 12 17.83 8.00 -15.82
C ASN A 12 16.50 8.60 -15.35
N VAL A 13 15.72 7.87 -14.55
CA VAL A 13 14.45 8.37 -13.98
C VAL A 13 14.69 9.58 -13.10
N VAL A 14 15.70 9.54 -12.22
CA VAL A 14 16.04 10.65 -11.31
C VAL A 14 16.38 11.92 -12.08
N TRP A 15 17.00 11.81 -13.25
CA TRP A 15 17.33 12.97 -14.09
C TRP A 15 16.10 13.77 -14.55
N PHE A 16 14.95 13.11 -14.68
CA PHE A 16 13.68 13.75 -15.05
C PHE A 16 12.87 14.21 -13.83
N CYS A 17 13.35 14.03 -12.62
CA CYS A 17 12.61 14.39 -11.42
C CYS A 17 13.11 15.70 -10.81
N SER A 18 12.20 16.45 -10.17
CA SER A 18 12.56 17.48 -9.21
C SER A 18 12.59 16.89 -7.80
N LYS A 19 13.48 17.41 -6.93
CA LYS A 19 13.54 17.00 -5.52
C LYS A 19 12.85 18.02 -4.64
N THR A 20 12.08 17.56 -3.66
CA THR A 20 11.46 18.40 -2.63
C THR A 20 11.61 17.76 -1.25
N ASP A 21 11.92 18.58 -0.25
CA ASP A 21 11.92 18.18 1.15
C ASP A 21 10.51 18.38 1.75
N VAL A 22 10.13 17.49 2.67
CA VAL A 22 8.77 17.40 3.20
C VAL A 22 8.84 17.35 4.73
N ALA A 23 8.07 18.21 5.41
CA ALA A 23 7.99 18.24 6.86
C ALA A 23 7.13 17.09 7.42
N ALA A 24 7.30 16.76 8.70
CA ALA A 24 6.38 15.85 9.38
C ALA A 24 4.94 16.42 9.34
N GLU A 25 3.95 15.53 9.22
CA GLU A 25 2.53 15.84 9.09
C GLU A 25 2.14 16.65 7.84
N GLU A 26 3.09 16.91 6.94
CA GLU A 26 2.80 17.58 5.67
C GLU A 26 1.98 16.67 4.75
N LYS A 27 0.86 17.20 4.26
CA LYS A 27 -0.04 16.49 3.34
C LYS A 27 0.37 16.76 1.91
N ILE A 28 0.78 15.69 1.22
CA ILE A 28 1.31 15.74 -0.14
C ILE A 28 0.21 15.44 -1.13
N ILE A 29 -0.61 14.43 -0.84
CA ILE A 29 -1.76 14.05 -1.67
C ILE A 29 -3.02 14.15 -0.82
N ARG A 30 -4.05 14.74 -1.41
CA ARG A 30 -5.42 14.70 -0.90
C ARG A 30 -6.25 13.76 -1.78
N LYS A 31 -6.93 12.80 -1.16
CA LYS A 31 -7.88 11.93 -1.87
C LYS A 31 -8.93 12.75 -2.63
N GLY A 32 -9.32 12.28 -3.81
CA GLY A 32 -10.39 12.87 -4.61
C GLY A 32 -9.99 14.15 -5.35
N THR A 33 -8.74 14.61 -5.26
CA THR A 33 -8.26 15.71 -6.09
C THR A 33 -7.68 15.18 -7.40
N HIS A 34 -7.52 16.08 -8.37
CA HIS A 34 -6.69 15.78 -9.54
C HIS A 34 -5.21 15.80 -9.15
N GLY A 35 -4.39 15.06 -9.88
CA GLY A 35 -2.94 15.11 -9.77
C GLY A 35 -2.29 14.41 -10.95
N ASN A 36 -1.29 15.04 -11.54
CA ASN A 36 -0.63 14.60 -12.76
C ASN A 36 0.83 14.21 -12.52
N GLU A 37 1.17 13.99 -11.25
CA GLU A 37 2.51 13.70 -10.81
C GLU A 37 2.54 12.48 -9.89
N LEU A 38 3.67 11.78 -9.89
CA LEU A 38 3.99 10.72 -8.93
C LEU A 38 5.18 11.13 -8.08
N TYR A 39 5.36 10.39 -6.99
CA TYR A 39 6.38 10.68 -5.99
C TYR A 39 7.19 9.43 -5.67
N ILE A 40 8.51 9.57 -5.60
CA ILE A 40 9.45 8.52 -5.21
C ILE A 40 10.12 8.93 -3.91
N ILE A 41 9.99 8.11 -2.87
CA ILE A 41 10.52 8.45 -1.54
C ILE A 41 12.04 8.24 -1.51
N THR A 42 12.78 9.28 -1.18
CA THR A 42 14.25 9.23 -1.04
C THR A 42 14.68 9.20 0.43
N SER A 43 13.89 9.76 1.34
CA SER A 43 14.06 9.66 2.79
C SER A 43 12.73 9.92 3.51
N GLY A 44 12.65 9.52 4.79
CA GLY A 44 11.44 9.64 5.61
C GLY A 44 10.46 8.46 5.47
N GLU A 45 9.30 8.60 6.10
CA GLU A 45 8.19 7.64 6.08
C GLU A 45 6.88 8.38 5.82
N PHE A 46 6.01 7.75 5.03
CA PHE A 46 4.79 8.37 4.52
C PHE A 46 3.61 7.42 4.74
N ARG A 47 2.51 7.96 5.23
CA ARG A 47 1.29 7.22 5.50
C ARG A 47 0.30 7.44 4.37
N VAL A 48 -0.16 6.35 3.76
CA VAL A 48 -1.31 6.35 2.85
C VAL A 48 -2.56 6.12 3.69
N HIS A 49 -3.54 6.99 3.58
CA HIS A 49 -4.74 6.93 4.41
C HIS A 49 -6.01 7.42 3.73
N ASP A 50 -7.13 6.99 4.30
CA ASP A 50 -8.47 7.36 3.86
C ASP A 50 -9.36 7.71 5.07
N LYS A 51 -10.01 8.86 4.98
CA LYS A 51 -10.96 9.38 5.99
C LYS A 51 -12.42 9.24 5.59
N SER A 52 -12.73 8.61 4.45
CA SER A 52 -14.09 8.54 3.93
C SER A 52 -15.06 7.75 4.81
N ALA A 53 -14.58 6.87 5.68
CA ALA A 53 -15.40 6.06 6.59
C ALA A 53 -15.51 6.66 8.01
N GLY A 54 -15.30 7.97 8.16
CA GLY A 54 -15.42 8.69 9.45
C GLY A 54 -14.16 8.62 10.32
N GLU A 55 -13.41 7.53 10.24
CA GLU A 55 -12.12 7.32 10.91
C GLU A 55 -10.93 7.42 9.93
N ASP A 56 -9.74 7.73 10.43
CA ASP A 56 -8.50 7.84 9.64
C ASP A 56 -7.85 6.47 9.45
N TYR A 57 -8.29 5.74 8.41
CA TYR A 57 -7.79 4.40 8.13
C TYR A 57 -6.45 4.44 7.42
N VAL A 58 -5.43 3.85 8.06
CA VAL A 58 -4.10 3.67 7.48
C VAL A 58 -4.12 2.50 6.50
N LEU A 59 -3.96 2.80 5.21
CA LEU A 59 -3.94 1.80 4.15
C LEU A 59 -2.54 1.20 3.96
N ALA A 60 -1.50 2.02 4.14
CA ALA A 60 -0.12 1.59 4.04
C ALA A 60 0.84 2.58 4.72
N LEU A 61 2.00 2.06 5.17
CA LEU A 61 3.18 2.86 5.50
C LEU A 61 4.23 2.64 4.40
N LEU A 62 4.72 3.74 3.86
CA LEU A 62 5.69 3.78 2.78
C LEU A 62 7.01 4.34 3.28
N LYS A 63 8.11 3.83 2.74
CA LYS A 63 9.47 4.20 3.11
C LYS A 63 10.33 4.47 1.90
N ARG A 64 11.61 4.78 2.12
CA ARG A 64 12.61 4.97 1.07
C ARG A 64 12.52 3.88 -0.01
N GLY A 65 12.45 4.34 -1.26
CA GLY A 65 12.34 3.51 -2.45
C GLY A 65 10.91 3.28 -2.92
N ASP A 66 9.91 3.46 -2.06
CA ASP A 66 8.51 3.27 -2.45
C ASP A 66 8.01 4.47 -3.29
N ILE A 67 6.97 4.19 -4.11
CA ILE A 67 6.30 5.18 -4.95
C ILE A 67 4.87 5.39 -4.49
N PHE A 68 4.36 6.62 -4.62
CA PHE A 68 2.95 6.91 -4.45
C PHE A 68 2.44 7.93 -5.46
N GLY A 69 1.12 8.01 -5.61
CA GLY A 69 0.48 8.86 -6.61
C GLY A 69 0.50 8.26 -8.03
N GLU A 70 1.04 7.05 -8.19
CA GLU A 70 1.21 6.39 -9.48
C GLU A 70 -0.11 6.06 -10.17
N MET A 71 -1.17 5.72 -9.42
CA MET A 71 -2.45 5.31 -10.01
C MET A 71 -3.04 6.43 -10.88
N SER A 72 -3.27 7.60 -10.28
CA SER A 72 -3.77 8.81 -10.94
C SER A 72 -2.79 9.31 -12.02
N PHE A 73 -1.49 9.16 -11.80
CA PHE A 73 -0.48 9.41 -12.82
C PHE A 73 -0.54 8.42 -14.00
N ILE A 74 -1.03 7.20 -13.85
CA ILE A 74 -1.16 6.24 -14.95
C ILE A 74 -2.45 6.52 -15.71
N ASP A 75 -3.59 6.46 -15.01
CA ASP A 75 -4.92 6.40 -15.63
C ASP A 75 -5.60 7.76 -15.78
N GLY A 76 -5.08 8.81 -15.14
CA GLY A 76 -5.68 10.15 -15.16
C GLY A 76 -6.91 10.31 -14.26
N SER A 77 -7.25 9.29 -13.46
CA SER A 77 -8.33 9.34 -12.47
C SER A 77 -7.97 10.24 -11.29
N LEU A 78 -8.95 10.53 -10.43
CA LEU A 78 -8.71 11.24 -9.17
C LEU A 78 -7.77 10.44 -8.24
N ARG A 79 -7.10 11.15 -7.33
CA ARG A 79 -6.25 10.55 -6.29
C ARG A 79 -7.06 9.55 -5.46
N SER A 80 -6.62 8.29 -5.44
CA SER A 80 -7.33 7.18 -4.78
C SER A 80 -7.30 7.24 -3.25
N ALA A 81 -6.26 7.84 -2.68
CA ALA A 81 -6.06 7.98 -1.24
C ALA A 81 -5.31 9.28 -0.91
N SER A 82 -5.29 9.65 0.36
CA SER A 82 -4.44 10.75 0.86
C SER A 82 -3.06 10.22 1.24
N VAL A 83 -2.04 11.06 1.15
CA VAL A 83 -0.67 10.75 1.59
C VAL A 83 -0.14 11.89 2.43
N THR A 84 0.37 11.55 3.61
CA THR A 84 0.96 12.49 4.57
C THR A 84 2.31 11.96 5.05
N ALA A 85 3.30 12.82 5.18
CA ALA A 85 4.58 12.45 5.79
C ALA A 85 4.39 12.15 7.28
N ALA A 86 4.77 10.96 7.73
CA ALA A 86 4.74 10.57 9.14
C ALA A 86 5.98 11.08 9.89
N VAL A 87 7.12 11.15 9.19
CA VAL A 87 8.36 11.78 9.67
C VAL A 87 8.93 12.67 8.55
N PRO A 88 9.75 13.69 8.88
CA PRO A 88 10.35 14.54 7.86
C PRO A 88 11.19 13.73 6.88
N GLY A 89 11.19 14.14 5.62
CA GLY A 89 11.83 13.37 4.56
C GLY A 89 11.97 14.15 3.27
N SER A 90 12.18 13.42 2.19
CA SER A 90 12.35 14.00 0.87
C SER A 90 11.83 13.08 -0.21
N VAL A 91 11.26 13.67 -1.26
CA VAL A 91 10.69 12.96 -2.41
C VAL A 91 11.27 13.50 -3.71
N LEU A 92 11.32 12.62 -4.71
CA LEU A 92 11.45 13.01 -6.11
C LEU A 92 10.06 13.06 -6.74
N ILE A 93 9.81 14.08 -7.56
CA ILE A 93 8.53 14.32 -8.20
C ILE A 93 8.72 14.20 -9.71
N MET A 94 7.86 13.42 -10.36
CA MET A 94 7.79 13.31 -11.82
C MET A 94 6.37 13.64 -12.27
N GLY A 95 6.21 14.68 -13.07
CA GLY A 95 4.96 15.04 -13.72
C GLY A 95 4.81 14.41 -15.11
N ARG A 96 3.63 14.62 -15.72
CA ARG A 96 3.32 14.14 -17.08
C ARG A 96 4.25 14.74 -18.13
N GLU A 97 4.67 15.99 -17.97
CA GLU A 97 5.55 16.67 -18.91
C GLU A 97 6.96 16.09 -18.87
N GLU A 98 7.50 15.86 -17.67
CA GLU A 98 8.80 15.23 -17.46
C GLU A 98 8.81 13.79 -17.98
N TYR A 99 7.75 13.02 -17.72
CA TYR A 99 7.61 11.67 -18.30
C TYR A 99 7.50 11.71 -19.83
N SER A 100 6.78 12.69 -20.39
CA SER A 100 6.68 12.87 -21.84
C SER A 100 8.04 13.24 -22.45
N ALA A 101 8.86 14.02 -21.76
CA ALA A 101 10.24 14.28 -22.16
C ALA A 101 11.09 13.01 -22.09
N MET A 102 10.93 12.20 -21.04
CA MET A 102 11.61 10.91 -20.90
C MET A 102 11.22 9.96 -22.03
N LEU A 103 9.93 9.88 -22.38
CA LEU A 103 9.45 9.05 -23.47
C LEU A 103 10.04 9.44 -24.83
N LYS A 104 10.30 10.73 -25.06
CA LYS A 104 10.94 11.23 -26.29
C LYS A 104 12.44 11.00 -26.31
N LYS A 105 13.13 11.20 -25.18
CA LYS A 105 14.59 11.16 -25.09
C LYS A 105 15.13 9.74 -24.85
N GLU A 106 14.46 8.97 -24.01
CA GLU A 106 14.88 7.65 -23.52
C GLU A 106 13.68 6.66 -23.55
N PRO A 107 13.16 6.30 -24.74
CA PRO A 107 11.92 5.54 -24.87
C PRO A 107 11.97 4.17 -24.19
N GLU A 108 13.10 3.47 -24.24
CA GLU A 108 13.29 2.17 -23.59
C GLU A 108 13.17 2.28 -22.06
N ILE A 109 13.76 3.33 -21.48
CA ILE A 109 13.67 3.63 -20.05
C ILE A 109 12.25 4.01 -19.67
N ALA A 110 11.57 4.83 -20.48
CA ALA A 110 10.19 5.21 -20.22
C ALA A 110 9.25 3.99 -20.20
N VAL A 111 9.40 3.07 -21.16
CA VAL A 111 8.63 1.82 -21.20
C VAL A 111 8.94 0.93 -20.00
N ALA A 112 10.22 0.78 -19.64
CA ALA A 112 10.62 -0.02 -18.49
C ALA A 112 10.10 0.58 -17.17
N PHE A 113 10.13 1.91 -17.04
CA PHE A 113 9.57 2.62 -15.89
C PHE A 113 8.05 2.45 -15.81
N MET A 114 7.33 2.56 -16.93
CA MET A 114 5.88 2.32 -16.95
C MET A 114 5.54 0.88 -16.55
N ARG A 115 6.27 -0.12 -17.06
CA ARG A 115 6.11 -1.53 -16.64
C ARG A 115 6.36 -1.69 -15.13
N PHE A 116 7.36 -1.00 -14.59
CA PHE A 116 7.62 -0.99 -13.16
C PHE A 116 6.45 -0.38 -12.36
N LEU A 117 5.91 0.77 -12.77
CA LEU A 117 4.74 1.39 -12.14
C LEU A 117 3.51 0.48 -12.18
N SER A 118 3.22 -0.14 -13.34
CA SER A 118 2.14 -1.14 -13.44
C SER A 118 2.37 -2.30 -12.47
N GLY A 119 3.60 -2.77 -12.32
CA GLY A 119 3.96 -3.80 -11.34
C GLY A 119 3.70 -3.39 -9.89
N VAL A 120 3.91 -2.10 -9.54
CA VAL A 120 3.58 -1.55 -8.21
C VAL A 120 2.07 -1.64 -7.97
N VAL A 121 1.25 -1.15 -8.91
CA VAL A 121 -0.22 -1.19 -8.79
C VAL A 121 -0.73 -2.63 -8.68
N CYS A 122 -0.26 -3.53 -9.55
CA CYS A 122 -0.68 -4.94 -9.51
C CYS A 122 -0.34 -5.63 -8.18
N ARG A 123 0.82 -5.32 -7.58
CA ARG A 123 1.18 -5.86 -6.27
C ARG A 123 0.27 -5.31 -5.16
N ARG A 124 0.03 -3.99 -5.15
CA ARG A 124 -0.88 -3.36 -4.19
C ARG A 124 -2.29 -3.93 -4.28
N LEU A 125 -2.80 -4.16 -5.49
CA LEU A 125 -4.10 -4.79 -5.71
C LEU A 125 -4.14 -6.23 -5.16
N ARG A 126 -3.10 -7.03 -5.41
CA ARG A 126 -3.01 -8.38 -4.81
C ARG A 126 -3.02 -8.33 -3.29
N THR A 127 -2.21 -7.47 -2.68
CA THR A 127 -2.18 -7.29 -1.22
C THR A 127 -3.54 -6.84 -0.67
N ALA A 128 -4.21 -5.92 -1.35
CA ALA A 128 -5.55 -5.47 -0.96
C ALA A 128 -6.58 -6.61 -1.06
N ASN A 129 -6.54 -7.41 -2.13
CA ASN A 129 -7.40 -8.57 -2.29
C ASN A 129 -7.14 -9.63 -1.20
N ASP A 130 -5.88 -9.91 -0.88
CA ASP A 130 -5.51 -10.84 0.18
C ASP A 130 -6.05 -10.37 1.55
N ALA A 131 -5.93 -9.07 1.84
CA ALA A 131 -6.48 -8.48 3.06
C ALA A 131 -8.01 -8.58 3.13
N LEU A 132 -8.71 -8.36 2.00
CA LEU A 132 -10.17 -8.53 1.93
C LEU A 132 -10.59 -9.98 2.20
N LEU A 133 -9.86 -10.96 1.69
CA LEU A 133 -10.13 -12.38 1.95
C LEU A 133 -9.95 -12.72 3.43
N GLN A 134 -8.92 -12.18 4.10
CA GLN A 134 -8.72 -12.37 5.53
C GLN A 134 -9.86 -11.80 6.37
N VAL A 135 -10.39 -10.62 6.00
CA VAL A 135 -11.55 -10.04 6.70
C VAL A 135 -12.82 -10.87 6.45
N THR A 136 -13.01 -11.33 5.22
CA THR A 136 -14.23 -12.04 4.81
C THR A 136 -14.29 -13.46 5.36
N PHE A 137 -13.17 -14.19 5.36
CA PHE A 137 -13.13 -15.62 5.69
C PHE A 137 -12.35 -15.93 6.98
N GLY A 138 -11.39 -15.08 7.38
CA GLY A 138 -10.61 -15.29 8.60
C GLY A 138 -11.42 -15.11 9.90
N SER A 139 -12.62 -14.53 9.80
CA SER A 139 -13.59 -14.48 10.91
C SER A 139 -14.30 -15.83 11.10
N GLN A 140 -14.56 -16.59 10.01
CA GLN A 140 -15.27 -17.87 10.09
C GLN A 140 -14.38 -19.01 10.62
N GLU A 141 -13.12 -19.10 10.18
CA GLU A 141 -12.22 -20.18 10.62
C GLU A 141 -11.89 -20.11 12.12
N LYS A 142 -11.68 -18.91 12.67
CA LYS A 142 -11.44 -18.74 14.12
C LYS A 142 -12.68 -19.06 14.96
N ASP A 143 -13.86 -18.65 14.51
CA ASP A 143 -15.11 -18.93 15.21
C ASP A 143 -15.41 -20.45 15.20
N ASP A 144 -15.14 -21.14 14.09
CA ASP A 144 -15.31 -22.59 13.98
C ASP A 144 -14.30 -23.36 14.86
N GLU A 145 -13.02 -22.98 14.87
CA GLU A 145 -11.99 -23.59 15.74
C GLU A 145 -12.30 -23.41 17.22
N ASP A 146 -12.67 -22.20 17.64
CA ASP A 146 -13.06 -21.90 19.03
C ASP A 146 -14.32 -22.67 19.44
N GLN A 147 -15.27 -22.86 18.52
CA GLN A 147 -16.48 -23.62 18.78
C GLN A 147 -16.21 -25.13 18.88
N ILE A 148 -15.33 -25.67 18.04
CA ILE A 148 -14.89 -27.08 18.12
C ILE A 148 -14.18 -27.32 19.46
N LEU A 149 -13.29 -26.42 19.87
CA LEU A 149 -12.57 -26.55 21.15
C LEU A 149 -13.53 -26.48 22.34
N LYS A 150 -14.49 -25.54 22.35
CA LYS A 150 -15.53 -25.45 23.39
C LYS A 150 -16.38 -26.72 23.47
N ASN A 151 -16.78 -27.27 22.33
CA ASN A 151 -17.56 -28.50 22.27
C ASN A 151 -16.76 -29.70 22.82
N ALA A 152 -15.47 -29.82 22.46
CA ALA A 152 -14.60 -30.88 22.96
C ALA A 152 -14.42 -30.80 24.49
N ILE A 153 -14.21 -29.59 25.04
CA ILE A 153 -14.09 -29.37 26.49
C ILE A 153 -15.41 -29.74 27.20
N ALA A 154 -16.55 -29.31 26.67
CA ALA A 154 -17.86 -29.66 27.24
C ALA A 154 -18.09 -31.18 27.24
N SER A 155 -17.74 -31.88 26.16
CA SER A 155 -17.83 -33.35 26.10
C SER A 155 -16.90 -34.04 27.09
N MET A 156 -15.69 -33.53 27.31
CA MET A 156 -14.78 -34.08 28.32
C MET A 156 -15.30 -33.87 29.74
N HIS A 157 -15.83 -32.69 30.06
CA HIS A 157 -16.44 -32.44 31.37
C HIS A 157 -17.63 -33.36 31.64
N GLU A 158 -18.48 -33.60 30.64
CA GLU A 158 -19.61 -34.51 30.78
C GLU A 158 -19.16 -35.95 30.99
N ALA A 159 -18.15 -36.42 30.24
CA ALA A 159 -17.59 -37.76 30.41
C ALA A 159 -17.01 -37.98 31.82
N VAL A 160 -16.26 -37.01 32.34
CA VAL A 160 -15.71 -37.04 33.70
C VAL A 160 -16.82 -37.03 34.76
N ARG A 161 -17.89 -36.26 34.54
CA ARG A 161 -19.05 -36.21 35.44
C ARG A 161 -19.73 -37.58 35.54
N ILE A 162 -19.97 -38.23 34.40
CA ILE A 162 -20.61 -39.56 34.34
C ILE A 162 -19.77 -40.61 35.08
N GLU A 163 -18.44 -40.56 34.97
CA GLU A 163 -17.52 -41.46 35.68
C GLU A 163 -17.55 -41.27 37.20
N LEU A 164 -17.72 -40.03 37.67
CA LEU A 164 -17.75 -39.70 39.11
C LEU A 164 -19.12 -39.92 39.77
N GLU A 165 -20.22 -39.77 39.04
CA GLU A 165 -21.59 -40.00 39.53
C GLU A 165 -22.01 -41.50 39.40
N GLY A 166 -21.20 -42.32 38.73
CA GLY A 166 -21.43 -43.76 38.50
C GLY A 166 -20.78 -44.74 39.49
N SER A 167 -20.31 -44.29 40.67
CA SER A 167 -19.81 -45.14 41.77
C SER A 167 -20.67 -45.04 43.03
#